data_AF-A0A8H8A4F6-F1
#
_entry.id   AF-A0A8H8A4F6-F1
#
_cell.length_a   1.000
_cell.length_b   1.000
_cell.length_c   1.000
_cell.angle_alpha   90.00
_cell.angle_beta   90.00
_cell.angle_gamma   90.00
#
_symmetry.space_group_name_H-M   'P 1'
#
loop_
_entity.id
_entity.type
_entity.pdbx_description
1 polymer ?
#
loop_
_entity_poly.entity_id
_entity_poly.type
_entity_poly.pdbx_seq_one_letter_code
_entity_poly.pdbx_strand_id
1 'polypeptide(L)'
;MSTNFVTNSLSNITNLSDEKNDKKLKPPSYTSYLVDKCLNVSESYKIKDPYDKGFSSLRMQGGDIHRNIYRWKENVNSQHYTRSRSQSVNVANLDNNAFPPITMSQLQSPGGFRRGYIQMEGNKMNDTQTNPKYLSFLEFLDLYWNFFGENLKYYENKHLIDNMDNAEKSRESLPLLSISENLHATSLYVKDKKMDILKAILLLLKSFVGTGVLFLPRAFSYGGMLFSPIILVGVAFLSLYCFIVLIKIRAVISGSYGDMGKAIYGPIMKFIILLSIVVSQILFGSAYTIFVSENVSALIRSITSKHYYINPIWLIFSQFIVFIPFVLIRNISKLSTLALIADVLILLGISYLYYILIFTLSTQGLSDIAIFNTSGFSFFIGTAVLSFESIGLILPIAESITQLKNIYFVLYFVMAIVTIVFTSVGILGYAAYGSKVHTLVFLSMFQNNVSMVIQILYCIAVMLSTPLQLFPAIKIIESKLLTGSGRLNPYVRWKKNFLRIIITLITVLIAWSGSKNLERFISLVGSIACIPLVYMYPSLLHLKVCAKRTWSKICDIMVCSIGAFAMIYVTIVTIQSLR
;
A
#
# COMPACT_ATOMS: atom_id res chain seq x y z
N MET A 1 -18.10 55.56 -23.96
CA MET A 1 -17.21 56.44 -23.17
C MET A 1 -15.92 55.67 -22.93
N SER A 2 -14.80 55.88 -23.65
CA SER A 2 -14.41 56.99 -24.55
C SER A 2 -14.46 58.37 -23.88
N THR A 3 -13.47 59.25 -23.97
CA THR A 3 -12.18 59.23 -24.72
C THR A 3 -11.22 60.24 -24.08
N ASN A 4 -9.97 60.31 -24.58
CA ASN A 4 -9.09 61.50 -24.72
C ASN A 4 -7.66 60.97 -25.02
N PHE A 5 -7.07 61.00 -26.22
CA PHE A 5 -6.96 62.03 -27.27
C PHE A 5 -6.21 63.31 -26.87
N VAL A 6 -4.93 63.39 -27.27
CA VAL A 6 -4.26 64.54 -27.93
C VAL A 6 -3.26 63.96 -28.96
N THR A 7 -2.88 64.69 -30.01
CA THR A 7 -2.33 64.16 -31.27
C THR A 7 -1.18 64.97 -31.90
N ASN A 8 -0.27 64.29 -32.61
CA ASN A 8 0.59 64.79 -33.73
C ASN A 8 1.62 65.90 -33.37
N SER A 9 2.63 66.26 -34.19
CA SER A 9 3.13 65.85 -35.53
C SER A 9 4.68 65.98 -35.55
N LEU A 10 5.50 65.11 -36.15
CA LEU A 10 5.66 64.71 -37.58
C LEU A 10 6.45 65.73 -38.43
N SER A 11 7.72 65.42 -38.76
CA SER A 11 8.41 65.80 -40.02
C SER A 11 9.80 65.13 -40.16
N ASN A 12 10.22 64.86 -41.41
CA ASN A 12 11.54 64.33 -41.81
C ASN A 12 12.34 65.42 -42.56
N ILE A 13 13.66 65.23 -42.72
CA ILE A 13 14.46 65.70 -43.89
C ILE A 13 15.80 64.91 -43.95
N THR A 14 16.50 64.92 -45.09
CA THR A 14 17.51 63.90 -45.49
C THR A 14 18.72 64.46 -46.26
N ASN A 15 19.77 63.62 -46.44
CA ASN A 15 20.91 63.72 -47.40
C ASN A 15 22.02 64.77 -47.10
N LEU A 16 23.25 64.72 -47.66
CA LEU A 16 23.98 63.76 -48.54
C LEU A 16 25.19 63.11 -47.74
N SER A 17 26.38 62.64 -48.19
CA SER A 17 27.12 62.59 -49.49
C SER A 17 28.23 61.51 -49.54
N ASP A 18 28.65 61.14 -50.77
CA ASP A 18 30.02 61.03 -51.37
C ASP A 18 31.25 60.53 -50.55
N GLU A 19 32.21 59.73 -51.07
CA GLU A 19 32.29 58.85 -52.28
C GLU A 19 33.50 57.86 -52.24
N LYS A 20 33.52 56.87 -53.15
CA LYS A 20 34.68 56.14 -53.77
C LYS A 20 35.70 55.28 -52.96
N ASN A 21 35.47 53.97 -53.03
CA ASN A 21 36.33 52.88 -53.59
C ASN A 21 37.68 52.36 -52.99
N ASP A 22 37.70 51.02 -52.90
CA ASP A 22 38.75 50.04 -53.27
C ASP A 22 39.90 49.55 -52.33
N LYS A 23 39.56 48.46 -51.62
CA LYS A 23 40.31 47.16 -51.49
C LYS A 23 41.69 47.06 -50.78
N LYS A 24 41.66 46.20 -49.73
CA LYS A 24 42.73 45.33 -49.17
C LYS A 24 43.91 45.97 -48.39
N LEU A 25 43.78 45.99 -47.07
CA LEU A 25 44.56 45.10 -46.16
C LEU A 25 43.92 45.06 -44.74
N LYS A 26 44.34 44.14 -43.86
CA LYS A 26 43.91 44.07 -42.45
C LYS A 26 45.07 44.42 -41.49
N PRO A 27 44.88 45.36 -40.55
CA PRO A 27 45.57 45.39 -39.26
C PRO A 27 44.76 44.65 -38.16
N PRO A 28 45.35 44.37 -36.99
CA PRO A 28 44.77 43.47 -35.98
C PRO A 28 43.71 44.09 -35.04
N SER A 29 42.99 43.23 -34.33
CA SER A 29 41.87 43.59 -33.45
C SER A 29 42.29 44.14 -32.08
N TYR A 30 41.52 45.13 -31.58
CA TYR A 30 41.65 45.82 -30.29
C TYR A 30 41.57 44.96 -29.01
N THR A 31 41.53 43.63 -29.13
CA THR A 31 41.17 42.69 -28.06
C THR A 31 42.24 42.48 -26.99
N SER A 32 43.50 42.86 -27.22
CA SER A 32 44.57 42.74 -26.22
C SER A 32 44.42 43.70 -25.03
N TYR A 33 43.97 44.94 -25.28
CA TYR A 33 44.03 46.03 -24.29
C TYR A 33 42.97 45.94 -23.16
N LEU A 34 41.98 45.04 -23.30
CA LEU A 34 40.93 44.82 -22.28
C LEU A 34 41.17 43.62 -21.37
N VAL A 35 42.12 42.73 -21.70
CA VAL A 35 42.36 41.50 -20.91
C VAL A 35 43.06 41.84 -19.60
N ASP A 36 44.14 42.62 -19.64
CA ASP A 36 44.96 42.96 -18.45
C ASP A 36 44.14 43.72 -17.39
N LYS A 37 43.16 44.53 -17.80
CA LYS A 37 42.33 45.30 -16.87
C LYS A 37 41.23 44.47 -16.18
N CYS A 38 40.89 43.30 -16.73
CA CYS A 38 39.87 42.40 -16.16
C CYS A 38 40.45 41.34 -15.20
N LEU A 39 41.75 41.02 -15.29
CA LEU A 39 42.37 39.99 -14.44
C LEU A 39 42.65 40.49 -13.00
N ASN A 40 43.02 41.76 -12.85
CA ASN A 40 43.46 42.35 -11.57
C ASN A 40 42.37 42.53 -10.49
N VAL A 41 41.11 42.19 -10.77
CA VAL A 41 40.01 42.25 -9.78
C VAL A 41 39.88 40.95 -8.97
N SER A 42 40.68 39.92 -9.26
CA SER A 42 40.62 38.60 -8.61
C SER A 42 41.77 38.29 -7.63
N GLU A 43 42.72 39.21 -7.42
CA GLU A 43 43.73 39.07 -6.37
C GLU A 43 43.20 39.56 -5.01
N SER A 44 42.42 38.69 -4.35
CA SER A 44 42.11 38.81 -2.91
C SER A 44 41.93 37.42 -2.33
N TYR A 45 42.76 37.08 -1.33
CA TYR A 45 42.80 35.76 -0.65
C TYR A 45 43.24 34.57 -1.52
N LYS A 46 44.43 34.67 -2.12
CA LYS A 46 45.36 33.53 -2.17
C LYS A 46 46.62 33.88 -1.39
N ILE A 47 47.02 32.99 -0.47
CA ILE A 47 48.38 32.99 0.07
C ILE A 47 49.28 32.55 -1.10
N LYS A 48 50.27 33.38 -1.45
CA LYS A 48 51.22 33.09 -2.53
C LYS A 48 52.43 32.36 -1.95
N ASP A 49 52.58 31.08 -2.25
CA ASP A 49 53.85 30.39 -2.05
C ASP A 49 54.92 31.05 -2.96
N PRO A 50 56.09 31.47 -2.44
CA PRO A 50 57.03 32.33 -3.20
C PRO A 50 57.65 31.70 -4.46
N TYR A 51 57.41 30.42 -4.72
CA TYR A 51 58.09 29.63 -5.76
C TYR A 51 57.19 29.11 -6.88
N ASP A 52 55.86 29.22 -6.78
CA ASP A 52 54.95 28.72 -7.84
C ASP A 52 54.87 29.71 -9.00
N LYS A 53 55.76 29.52 -10.00
CA LYS A 53 55.76 30.24 -11.28
C LYS A 53 54.58 29.80 -12.16
N GLY A 54 53.35 30.14 -11.74
CA GLY A 54 52.10 30.16 -12.52
C GLY A 54 52.02 29.16 -13.67
N PHE A 55 52.04 27.85 -13.33
CA PHE A 55 52.03 26.79 -14.34
C PHE A 55 50.77 26.87 -15.22
N SER A 56 50.95 26.96 -16.55
CA SER A 56 49.86 26.98 -17.51
C SER A 56 50.10 25.99 -18.63
N SER A 57 49.22 24.99 -18.77
CA SER A 57 49.32 23.96 -19.80
C SER A 57 49.29 24.53 -21.23
N LEU A 58 48.73 25.73 -21.42
CA LEU A 58 48.76 26.48 -22.67
C LEU A 58 50.17 26.90 -23.12
N ARG A 59 51.16 26.89 -22.23
CA ARG A 59 52.56 27.24 -22.55
C ARG A 59 53.43 26.02 -22.88
N MET A 60 52.86 24.80 -22.87
CA MET A 60 53.56 23.57 -23.24
C MET A 60 53.28 23.19 -24.70
N GLN A 61 54.32 22.74 -25.41
CA GLN A 61 54.19 22.17 -26.74
C GLN A 61 53.38 20.85 -26.65
N GLY A 62 52.31 20.72 -27.44
CA GLY A 62 51.32 19.64 -27.29
C GLY A 62 50.33 19.82 -26.12
N GLY A 63 50.39 20.95 -25.40
CA GLY A 63 49.62 21.20 -24.18
C GLY A 63 48.09 21.15 -24.35
N ASP A 64 47.56 21.50 -25.54
CA ASP A 64 46.12 21.41 -25.83
C ASP A 64 45.59 19.96 -25.86
N ILE A 65 46.42 18.99 -26.28
CA ILE A 65 46.04 17.56 -26.34
C ILE A 65 45.82 17.02 -24.91
N HIS A 66 46.72 17.38 -23.98
CA HIS A 66 46.64 16.95 -22.57
C HIS A 66 45.82 17.90 -21.69
N ARG A 67 45.26 18.98 -22.25
CA ARG A 67 44.55 20.05 -21.51
C ARG A 67 43.35 19.55 -20.71
N ASN A 68 42.67 18.51 -21.18
CA ASN A 68 41.57 17.88 -20.44
C ASN A 68 42.04 17.18 -19.16
N ILE A 69 43.24 16.59 -19.17
CA ILE A 69 43.85 15.96 -17.99
C ILE A 69 44.28 17.03 -16.98
N TYR A 70 44.90 18.11 -17.45
CA TYR A 70 45.27 19.25 -16.60
C TYR A 70 44.04 19.94 -16.00
N ARG A 71 42.98 20.21 -16.78
CA ARG A 71 41.69 20.71 -16.28
C ARG A 71 41.04 19.77 -15.28
N TRP A 72 41.09 18.45 -15.50
CA TRP A 72 40.54 17.49 -14.55
C TRP A 72 41.29 17.54 -13.21
N LYS A 73 42.64 17.56 -13.23
CA LYS A 73 43.47 17.73 -12.03
C LYS A 73 43.22 19.07 -11.32
N GLU A 74 43.03 20.14 -12.08
CA GLU A 74 42.72 21.48 -11.57
C GLU A 74 41.31 21.55 -10.94
N ASN A 75 40.31 20.86 -11.52
CA ASN A 75 38.98 20.72 -10.94
C ASN A 75 39.00 19.88 -9.64
N VAL A 76 39.74 18.77 -9.61
CA VAL A 76 39.89 17.95 -8.40
C VAL A 76 40.61 18.73 -7.29
N ASN A 77 41.71 19.42 -7.60
CA ASN A 77 42.40 20.24 -6.61
C ASN A 77 41.56 21.44 -6.14
N SER A 78 40.82 22.13 -7.03
CA SER A 78 39.98 23.26 -6.62
C SER A 78 38.79 22.83 -5.75
N GLN A 79 38.22 21.64 -5.95
CA GLN A 79 37.23 21.05 -5.04
C GLN A 79 37.75 20.88 -3.60
N HIS A 80 39.06 20.70 -3.39
CA HIS A 80 39.67 20.67 -2.06
C HIS A 80 39.87 22.06 -1.42
N TYR A 81 39.90 23.14 -2.21
CA TYR A 81 40.14 24.51 -1.71
C TYR A 81 38.90 25.42 -1.69
N THR A 82 37.84 25.12 -2.44
CA THR A 82 36.62 25.95 -2.45
C THR A 82 35.71 25.68 -1.24
N ARG A 83 36.09 26.20 -0.06
CA ARG A 83 35.12 26.47 1.02
C ARG A 83 34.14 27.55 0.55
N SER A 84 33.02 27.14 -0.04
CA SER A 84 31.96 28.06 -0.46
C SER A 84 31.31 28.72 0.75
N ARG A 85 31.54 30.03 0.90
CA ARG A 85 31.01 30.84 2.00
C ARG A 85 29.51 31.05 1.79
N SER A 86 28.68 30.35 2.55
CA SER A 86 27.22 30.40 2.43
C SER A 86 26.66 31.77 2.80
N GLN A 87 26.20 32.55 1.81
CA GLN A 87 25.22 33.60 2.05
C GLN A 87 23.81 33.03 1.94
N SER A 88 23.00 33.24 2.98
CA SER A 88 21.62 32.81 3.06
C SER A 88 20.70 33.71 2.22
N VAL A 89 20.48 33.33 0.96
CA VAL A 89 19.39 33.92 0.16
C VAL A 89 18.08 33.27 0.60
N ASN A 90 17.23 34.04 1.28
CA ASN A 90 15.93 33.58 1.75
C ASN A 90 14.95 33.52 0.57
N VAL A 91 14.90 32.37 -0.11
CA VAL A 91 13.89 32.11 -1.14
C VAL A 91 12.57 31.79 -0.42
N ALA A 92 11.66 32.76 -0.38
CA ALA A 92 10.32 32.54 0.13
C ALA A 92 9.60 31.47 -0.71
N ASN A 93 8.81 30.61 -0.04
CA ASN A 93 8.02 29.57 -0.72
C ASN A 93 7.08 30.21 -1.75
N LEU A 94 7.30 29.92 -3.02
CA LEU A 94 6.37 30.20 -4.11
C LEU A 94 5.52 28.95 -4.36
N ASP A 95 4.21 29.14 -4.53
CA ASP A 95 3.25 28.04 -4.63
C ASP A 95 3.45 27.17 -5.87
N ASN A 96 3.02 25.90 -5.77
CA ASN A 96 3.25 24.83 -6.73
C ASN A 96 2.44 24.96 -8.06
N ASN A 97 2.06 26.17 -8.47
CA ASN A 97 1.33 26.43 -9.72
C ASN A 97 2.08 27.45 -10.59
N ALA A 98 2.62 26.96 -11.71
CA ALA A 98 3.07 27.71 -12.87
C ALA A 98 4.02 28.91 -12.61
N PHE A 99 5.33 28.66 -12.73
CA PHE A 99 6.14 29.63 -13.46
C PHE A 99 5.51 29.79 -14.86
N PRO A 100 5.09 30.99 -15.29
CA PRO A 100 4.44 31.16 -16.58
C PRO A 100 5.39 30.79 -17.74
N PRO A 101 4.84 30.43 -18.93
CA PRO A 101 5.67 30.19 -20.11
C PRO A 101 6.50 31.43 -20.43
N ILE A 102 7.82 31.23 -20.53
CA ILE A 102 8.80 32.31 -20.64
C ILE A 102 8.49 33.15 -21.88
N THR A 103 8.20 34.43 -21.68
CA THR A 103 7.83 35.32 -22.78
C THR A 103 9.04 35.60 -23.68
N MET A 104 8.82 35.83 -24.98
CA MET A 104 9.91 36.08 -25.94
C MET A 104 10.85 37.23 -25.51
N SER A 105 10.30 38.28 -24.88
CA SER A 105 11.04 39.39 -24.28
C SER A 105 11.95 38.97 -23.10
N GLN A 106 11.53 37.98 -22.31
CA GLN A 106 12.33 37.43 -21.21
C GLN A 106 13.49 36.56 -21.73
N LEU A 107 13.30 35.85 -22.85
CA LEU A 107 14.37 35.12 -23.54
C LEU A 107 15.44 36.05 -24.12
N GLN A 108 15.03 37.18 -24.68
CA GLN A 108 15.92 38.21 -25.23
C GLN A 108 16.72 38.99 -24.17
N SER A 109 16.30 38.97 -22.90
CA SER A 109 17.04 39.63 -21.81
C SER A 109 18.45 39.02 -21.61
N PRO A 110 19.45 39.77 -21.11
CA PRO A 110 20.78 39.23 -20.82
C PRO A 110 20.72 38.02 -19.85
N GLY A 111 21.17 36.86 -20.32
CA GLY A 111 21.06 35.58 -19.60
C GLY A 111 19.70 34.88 -19.68
N GLY A 112 18.75 35.40 -20.47
CA GLY A 112 17.39 34.86 -20.64
C GLY A 112 17.37 33.41 -21.09
N PHE A 113 18.14 33.06 -22.13
CA PHE A 113 18.32 31.67 -22.57
C PHE A 113 18.82 30.73 -21.46
N ARG A 114 19.74 31.19 -20.59
CA ARG A 114 20.25 30.37 -19.47
C ARG A 114 19.19 30.17 -18.39
N ARG A 115 18.42 31.21 -18.05
CA ARG A 115 17.26 31.10 -17.14
C ARG A 115 16.21 30.13 -17.70
N GLY A 116 15.87 30.27 -18.98
CA GLY A 116 14.87 29.42 -19.64
C GLY A 116 15.28 27.95 -19.76
N TYR A 117 16.55 27.68 -20.04
CA TYR A 117 17.09 26.32 -20.04
C TYR A 117 16.94 25.64 -18.68
N ILE A 118 17.35 26.32 -17.60
CA ILE A 118 17.23 25.81 -16.22
C ILE A 118 15.75 25.56 -15.84
N GLN A 119 14.84 26.45 -16.24
CA GLN A 119 13.40 26.29 -15.99
C GLN A 119 12.80 25.08 -16.77
N MET A 120 13.21 24.86 -18.02
CA MET A 120 12.81 23.67 -18.77
C MET A 120 13.39 22.37 -18.19
N GLU A 121 14.63 22.40 -17.72
CA GLU A 121 15.32 21.23 -17.18
C GLU A 121 14.73 20.81 -15.81
N GLY A 122 14.43 21.78 -14.94
CA GLY A 122 13.70 21.54 -13.69
C GLY A 122 12.29 20.96 -13.91
N ASN A 123 11.55 21.46 -14.92
CA ASN A 123 10.24 20.90 -15.26
C ASN A 123 10.33 19.44 -15.75
N LYS A 124 11.35 19.08 -16.55
CA LYS A 124 11.59 17.68 -16.97
C LYS A 124 11.90 16.75 -15.79
N MET A 125 12.61 17.23 -14.77
CA MET A 125 12.85 16.46 -13.55
C MET A 125 11.55 16.22 -12.76
N ASN A 126 10.64 17.21 -12.72
CA ASN A 126 9.33 17.04 -12.08
C ASN A 126 8.43 16.03 -12.82
N ASP A 127 8.37 16.07 -14.16
CA ASP A 127 7.60 15.09 -14.95
C ASP A 127 8.12 13.66 -14.75
N THR A 128 9.45 13.48 -14.71
CA THR A 128 10.06 12.14 -14.50
C THR A 128 9.86 11.58 -13.09
N GLN A 129 9.46 12.40 -12.10
CA GLN A 129 8.99 11.90 -10.79
C GLN A 129 7.52 11.45 -10.79
N THR A 130 6.77 11.65 -11.88
CA THR A 130 5.42 11.08 -12.03
C THR A 130 5.53 9.58 -12.37
N ASN A 131 5.65 8.77 -11.32
CA ASN A 131 5.74 7.30 -11.43
C ASN A 131 4.65 6.73 -12.37
N PRO A 132 4.98 5.75 -13.23
CA PRO A 132 4.08 5.23 -14.24
C PRO A 132 2.77 4.70 -13.63
N LYS A 133 1.68 4.81 -14.38
CA LYS A 133 0.28 4.75 -13.90
C LYS A 133 -0.16 3.42 -13.21
N TYR A 134 0.71 2.42 -13.12
CA TYR A 134 0.48 1.12 -12.46
C TYR A 134 0.58 1.18 -10.92
N LEU A 135 0.05 2.22 -10.29
CA LEU A 135 0.20 2.44 -8.84
C LEU A 135 -0.86 1.77 -7.96
N SER A 136 -1.98 1.31 -8.51
CA SER A 136 -3.19 0.99 -7.70
C SER A 136 -2.99 -0.03 -6.57
N PHE A 137 -2.14 -1.05 -6.75
CA PHE A 137 -1.87 -2.03 -5.68
C PHE A 137 -0.81 -1.53 -4.69
N LEU A 138 0.22 -0.79 -5.14
CA LEU A 138 1.18 -0.13 -4.26
C LEU A 138 0.50 0.89 -3.36
N GLU A 139 -0.46 1.62 -3.91
CA GLU A 139 -1.31 2.60 -3.24
C GLU A 139 -2.29 1.92 -2.27
N PHE A 140 -2.90 0.79 -2.67
CA PHE A 140 -3.66 -0.10 -1.77
C PHE A 140 -2.81 -0.62 -0.60
N LEU A 141 -1.56 -1.05 -0.85
CA LEU A 141 -0.65 -1.51 0.20
C LEU A 141 -0.25 -0.39 1.16
N ASP A 142 0.18 0.76 0.66
CA ASP A 142 0.54 1.92 1.49
C ASP A 142 -0.65 2.36 2.36
N LEU A 143 -1.87 2.36 1.78
CA LEU A 143 -3.11 2.64 2.51
C LEU A 143 -3.39 1.57 3.59
N TYR A 144 -3.47 0.29 3.21
CA TYR A 144 -3.66 -0.83 4.15
C TYR A 144 -2.62 -0.80 5.28
N TRP A 145 -1.39 -0.39 4.97
CA TRP A 145 -0.30 -0.31 5.93
C TRP A 145 -0.52 0.78 6.98
N ASN A 146 -1.06 1.93 6.59
CA ASN A 146 -1.35 3.03 7.51
C ASN A 146 -2.43 2.67 8.56
N PHE A 147 -3.40 1.79 8.23
CA PHE A 147 -4.44 1.32 9.18
C PHE A 147 -3.85 0.77 10.48
N PHE A 148 -2.74 0.05 10.38
CA PHE A 148 -2.09 -0.64 11.50
C PHE A 148 -1.21 0.28 12.35
N GLY A 149 -1.03 1.55 11.93
CA GLY A 149 -0.30 2.58 12.68
C GLY A 149 1.22 2.54 12.53
N GLU A 150 1.71 1.97 11.44
CA GLU A 150 3.14 1.75 11.22
C GLU A 150 3.67 2.33 9.89
N ASN A 151 3.11 3.46 9.43
CA ASN A 151 3.57 4.31 8.32
C ASN A 151 4.93 3.89 7.72
N LEU A 152 4.92 3.20 6.58
CA LEU A 152 6.10 2.49 6.08
C LEU A 152 7.28 3.45 5.84
N LYS A 153 6.97 4.64 5.32
CA LYS A 153 7.90 5.75 5.09
C LYS A 153 8.36 6.41 6.40
N TYR A 154 7.54 6.44 7.46
CA TYR A 154 7.98 6.90 8.77
C TYR A 154 9.00 5.94 9.36
N TYR A 155 8.78 4.62 9.32
CA TYR A 155 9.79 3.66 9.78
C TYR A 155 11.03 3.64 8.89
N GLU A 156 10.88 3.75 7.56
CA GLU A 156 12.03 3.75 6.66
C GLU A 156 12.89 5.00 6.83
N ASN A 157 12.29 6.18 7.02
CA ASN A 157 13.00 7.45 7.22
C ASN A 157 13.45 7.64 8.67
N LYS A 158 12.67 7.21 9.66
CA LYS A 158 13.13 7.17 11.05
C LYS A 158 14.31 6.22 11.20
N HIS A 159 14.32 5.06 10.54
CA HIS A 159 15.51 4.21 10.48
C HIS A 159 16.64 4.75 9.60
N LEU A 160 16.47 5.85 8.87
CA LEU A 160 17.58 6.62 8.29
C LEU A 160 18.10 7.64 9.31
N ILE A 161 17.22 8.31 10.05
CA ILE A 161 17.56 9.25 11.14
C ILE A 161 18.25 8.48 12.29
N ASP A 162 17.62 7.45 12.87
CA ASP A 162 18.21 6.56 13.87
C ASP A 162 19.58 6.01 13.42
N ASN A 163 19.79 5.80 12.11
CA ASN A 163 21.08 5.34 11.56
C ASN A 163 22.14 6.46 11.51
N MET A 164 21.74 7.73 11.35
CA MET A 164 22.65 8.89 11.43
C MET A 164 23.11 9.07 12.87
N ASP A 165 22.18 9.11 13.83
CA ASP A 165 22.44 9.28 15.26
C ASP A 165 23.36 8.17 15.82
N ASN A 166 23.17 6.92 15.39
CA ASN A 166 24.05 5.81 15.78
C ASN A 166 25.40 5.81 15.02
N ALA A 167 25.48 6.40 13.83
CA ALA A 167 26.76 6.63 13.16
C ALA A 167 27.55 7.78 13.83
N GLU A 168 26.90 8.78 14.41
CA GLU A 168 27.53 9.86 15.18
C GLU A 168 28.21 9.35 16.44
N LYS A 169 27.57 8.43 17.18
CA LYS A 169 28.21 7.71 18.30
C LYS A 169 29.38 6.80 17.89
N SER A 170 29.65 6.67 16.59
CA SER A 170 30.77 5.90 16.02
C SER A 170 31.84 6.79 15.36
N ARG A 171 31.75 8.12 15.48
CA ARG A 171 32.55 9.09 14.67
C ARG A 171 33.66 9.84 15.42
N GLU A 172 33.82 9.64 16.73
CA GLU A 172 34.78 10.38 17.58
C GLU A 172 36.26 10.22 17.18
N SER A 173 36.58 9.31 16.25
CA SER A 173 37.93 9.04 15.75
C SER A 173 38.16 9.39 14.27
N LEU A 174 37.27 10.16 13.62
CA LEU A 174 37.38 10.54 12.20
C LEU A 174 37.43 12.06 12.01
N PRO A 175 38.17 12.58 11.00
CA PRO A 175 38.31 14.02 10.78
C PRO A 175 36.95 14.65 10.44
N LEU A 176 36.68 15.79 11.09
CA LEU A 176 35.34 16.36 11.21
C LEU A 176 34.89 17.08 9.93
N LEU A 177 34.43 16.28 8.96
CA LEU A 177 33.81 16.79 7.75
C LEU A 177 32.42 17.35 8.09
N SER A 178 32.32 18.68 8.19
CA SER A 178 31.06 19.38 8.46
C SER A 178 30.09 19.21 7.28
N ILE A 179 29.28 18.16 7.32
CA ILE A 179 28.14 17.98 6.42
C ILE A 179 27.15 19.10 6.77
N SER A 180 27.10 20.13 5.91
CA SER A 180 26.22 21.28 6.10
C SER A 180 24.78 20.83 6.28
N GLU A 181 24.10 21.38 7.29
CA GLU A 181 22.74 21.02 7.73
C GLU A 181 21.68 21.49 6.72
N ASN A 182 21.69 20.90 5.53
CA ASN A 182 20.57 20.90 4.58
C ASN A 182 19.80 19.57 4.62
N LEU A 183 19.91 18.84 5.75
CA LEU A 183 18.84 18.00 6.24
C LEU A 183 17.70 18.92 6.73
N HIS A 184 17.07 19.61 5.77
CA HIS A 184 15.76 20.20 5.97
C HIS A 184 14.91 19.14 6.68
N ALA A 185 14.18 19.57 7.71
CA ALA A 185 13.03 18.82 8.19
C ALA A 185 12.03 18.74 7.03
N THR A 186 12.20 17.72 6.19
CA THR A 186 11.17 17.20 5.31
C THR A 186 10.15 16.53 6.22
N SER A 187 9.38 17.38 6.90
CA SER A 187 7.96 17.15 7.11
C SER A 187 7.41 16.78 5.74
N LEU A 188 7.39 15.49 5.48
CA LEU A 188 6.89 14.95 4.23
C LEU A 188 5.41 15.27 4.20
N TYR A 189 5.10 16.39 3.55
CA TYR A 189 3.86 16.59 2.82
C TYR A 189 3.76 15.41 1.86
N VAL A 190 3.23 14.31 2.38
CA VAL A 190 2.52 13.32 1.59
C VAL A 190 1.47 14.13 0.86
N LYS A 191 1.76 14.43 -0.41
CA LYS A 191 0.88 15.21 -1.28
C LYS A 191 -0.35 14.33 -1.49
N ASP A 192 -1.35 14.51 -0.63
CA ASP A 192 -2.49 13.60 -0.48
C ASP A 192 -3.11 13.33 -1.85
N LYS A 193 -2.79 12.15 -2.37
CA LYS A 193 -3.15 11.73 -3.72
C LYS A 193 -4.59 11.28 -3.68
N LYS A 194 -5.48 12.27 -3.74
CA LYS A 194 -6.94 12.12 -3.73
C LYS A 194 -7.33 10.94 -4.62
N MET A 195 -7.82 9.87 -4.01
CA MET A 195 -8.18 8.67 -4.74
C MET A 195 -9.54 8.87 -5.41
N ASP A 196 -9.60 8.57 -6.71
CA ASP A 196 -10.87 8.62 -7.46
C ASP A 196 -11.91 7.70 -6.81
N ILE A 197 -13.16 8.14 -6.80
CA ILE A 197 -14.28 7.40 -6.19
C ILE A 197 -14.38 5.98 -6.75
N LEU A 198 -14.14 5.80 -8.06
CA LEU A 198 -14.11 4.48 -8.70
C LEU A 198 -12.96 3.59 -8.22
N LYS A 199 -11.76 4.16 -7.98
CA LYS A 199 -10.62 3.41 -7.41
C LYS A 199 -10.92 2.98 -5.98
N ALA A 200 -11.53 3.85 -5.18
CA ALA A 200 -11.97 3.50 -3.83
C ALA A 200 -13.04 2.39 -3.81
N ILE A 201 -14.03 2.44 -4.72
CA ILE A 201 -15.02 1.38 -4.90
C ILE A 201 -14.34 0.06 -5.28
N LEU A 202 -13.39 0.07 -6.22
CA LEU A 202 -12.67 -1.14 -6.63
C LEU A 202 -11.78 -1.71 -5.52
N LEU A 203 -11.08 -0.86 -4.75
CA LEU A 203 -10.27 -1.30 -3.61
C LEU A 203 -11.12 -1.93 -2.49
N LEU A 204 -12.30 -1.35 -2.17
CA LEU A 204 -13.22 -1.92 -1.18
C LEU A 204 -13.93 -3.17 -1.70
N LEU A 205 -14.44 -3.18 -2.93
CA LEU A 205 -15.07 -4.37 -3.51
C LEU A 205 -14.09 -5.54 -3.49
N LYS A 206 -12.84 -5.29 -3.89
CA LYS A 206 -11.74 -6.25 -3.77
C LYS A 206 -11.49 -6.73 -2.34
N SER A 207 -11.59 -5.87 -1.32
CA SER A 207 -11.31 -6.27 0.07
C SER A 207 -12.33 -7.29 0.58
N PHE A 208 -13.61 -7.12 0.23
CA PHE A 208 -14.67 -8.06 0.59
C PHE A 208 -14.72 -9.29 -0.33
N VAL A 209 -14.52 -9.13 -1.64
CA VAL A 209 -14.59 -10.22 -2.64
C VAL A 209 -13.25 -10.98 -2.70
N GLY A 210 -12.80 -11.43 -1.53
CA GLY A 210 -11.73 -12.40 -1.35
C GLY A 210 -12.25 -13.83 -1.26
N THR A 211 -11.52 -14.70 -0.55
CA THR A 211 -11.86 -16.13 -0.40
C THR A 211 -13.14 -16.39 0.41
N GLY A 212 -13.64 -15.42 1.19
CA GLY A 212 -14.83 -15.57 2.03
C GLY A 212 -16.07 -16.06 1.26
N VAL A 213 -16.18 -15.65 -0.01
CA VAL A 213 -17.20 -16.09 -0.98
C VAL A 213 -17.29 -17.62 -1.08
N LEU A 214 -16.16 -18.33 -0.99
CA LEU A 214 -16.09 -19.77 -1.27
C LEU A 214 -16.60 -20.65 -0.13
N PHE A 215 -16.73 -20.11 1.09
CA PHE A 215 -17.25 -20.84 2.24
C PHE A 215 -18.77 -20.68 2.38
N LEU A 216 -19.35 -19.69 1.71
CA LEU A 216 -20.77 -19.36 1.84
C LEU A 216 -21.73 -20.48 1.41
N PRO A 217 -21.54 -21.19 0.28
CA PRO A 217 -22.46 -22.29 -0.08
C PRO A 217 -22.53 -23.40 0.97
N ARG A 218 -21.40 -23.74 1.61
CA ARG A 218 -21.40 -24.71 2.71
C ARG A 218 -22.10 -24.15 3.93
N ALA A 219 -21.83 -22.89 4.28
CA ALA A 219 -22.53 -22.20 5.34
C ALA A 219 -24.06 -22.18 5.11
N PHE A 220 -24.52 -21.97 3.87
CA PHE A 220 -25.95 -21.99 3.53
C PHE A 220 -26.59 -23.36 3.75
N SER A 221 -25.87 -24.47 3.58
CA SER A 221 -26.35 -25.80 3.98
C SER A 221 -26.53 -25.95 5.51
N TYR A 222 -25.78 -25.18 6.30
CA TYR A 222 -25.86 -25.14 7.76
C TYR A 222 -26.89 -24.15 8.32
N GLY A 223 -27.34 -23.15 7.56
CA GLY A 223 -28.46 -22.29 7.95
C GLY A 223 -29.80 -22.70 7.33
N GLY A 224 -29.78 -23.31 6.15
CA GLY A 224 -30.97 -23.53 5.32
C GLY A 224 -31.30 -22.31 4.43
N MET A 225 -32.10 -22.56 3.39
CA MET A 225 -32.27 -21.67 2.25
C MET A 225 -32.88 -20.30 2.57
N LEU A 226 -33.76 -20.23 3.58
CA LEU A 226 -34.49 -19.01 3.93
C LEU A 226 -33.81 -18.24 5.08
N PHE A 227 -33.29 -18.95 6.08
CA PHE A 227 -32.62 -18.34 7.23
C PHE A 227 -31.26 -17.72 6.87
N SER A 228 -30.45 -18.43 6.08
CA SER A 228 -29.11 -17.98 5.68
C SER A 228 -29.10 -16.59 5.03
N PRO A 229 -29.89 -16.28 3.97
CA PRO A 229 -29.88 -14.95 3.36
C PRO A 229 -30.38 -13.85 4.30
N ILE A 230 -31.40 -14.12 5.13
CA ILE A 230 -31.94 -13.13 6.09
C ILE A 230 -30.87 -12.73 7.11
N ILE A 231 -30.19 -13.72 7.71
CA ILE A 231 -29.13 -13.44 8.69
C ILE A 231 -27.89 -12.85 8.00
N LEU A 232 -27.53 -13.27 6.79
CA LEU A 232 -26.41 -12.68 6.04
C LEU A 232 -26.63 -11.19 5.77
N VAL A 233 -27.85 -10.80 5.37
CA VAL A 233 -28.25 -9.39 5.19
C VAL A 233 -28.23 -8.65 6.53
N GLY A 234 -28.69 -9.27 7.62
CA GLY A 234 -28.59 -8.70 8.98
C GLY A 234 -27.14 -8.42 9.41
N VAL A 235 -26.23 -9.37 9.17
CA VAL A 235 -24.79 -9.24 9.41
C VAL A 235 -24.17 -8.15 8.53
N ALA A 236 -24.62 -8.01 7.28
CA ALA A 236 -24.19 -6.93 6.38
C ALA A 236 -24.58 -5.54 6.93
N PHE A 237 -25.83 -5.36 7.37
CA PHE A 237 -26.29 -4.12 7.99
C PHE A 237 -25.55 -3.81 9.30
N LEU A 238 -25.29 -4.83 10.14
CA LEU A 238 -24.54 -4.69 11.39
C LEU A 238 -23.10 -4.23 11.14
N SER A 239 -22.43 -4.84 10.15
CA SER A 239 -21.06 -4.47 9.76
C SER A 239 -21.01 -3.07 9.17
N LEU A 240 -21.95 -2.72 8.28
CA LEU A 240 -22.08 -1.37 7.72
C LEU A 240 -22.30 -0.30 8.81
N TYR A 241 -23.13 -0.57 9.82
CA TYR A 241 -23.30 0.34 10.95
C TYR A 241 -21.97 0.58 11.68
N CYS A 242 -21.23 -0.49 11.98
CA CYS A 242 -19.94 -0.42 12.67
C CYS A 242 -18.86 0.30 11.86
N PHE A 243 -18.84 0.12 10.54
CA PHE A 243 -17.94 0.84 9.64
C PHE A 243 -18.25 2.35 9.59
N ILE A 244 -19.53 2.74 9.53
CA ILE A 244 -19.96 4.14 9.61
C ILE A 244 -19.60 4.74 10.98
N VAL A 245 -19.80 3.99 12.06
CA VAL A 245 -19.39 4.35 13.43
C VAL A 245 -17.88 4.56 13.53
N LEU A 246 -17.07 3.67 12.96
CA LEU A 246 -15.61 3.76 12.97
C LEU A 246 -15.09 5.00 12.22
N ILE A 247 -15.68 5.31 11.06
CA ILE A 247 -15.38 6.54 10.30
C ILE A 247 -15.71 7.79 11.13
N LYS A 248 -16.82 7.79 11.89
CA LYS A 248 -17.18 8.92 12.78
C LYS A 248 -16.20 9.11 13.93
N ILE A 249 -15.71 8.02 14.56
CA ILE A 249 -14.68 8.11 15.61
C ILE A 249 -13.40 8.71 15.03
N ARG A 250 -12.97 8.21 13.86
CA ARG A 250 -11.76 8.67 13.17
C ARG A 250 -11.83 10.15 12.75
N ALA A 251 -13.03 10.67 12.48
CA ALA A 251 -13.26 12.09 12.22
C ALA A 251 -13.08 13.00 13.44
N VAL A 252 -13.04 12.44 14.66
CA VAL A 252 -12.75 13.15 15.92
C VAL A 252 -11.33 12.88 16.42
N ILE A 253 -10.84 11.64 16.24
CA ILE A 253 -9.51 11.21 16.69
C ILE A 253 -8.78 10.61 15.49
N SER A 254 -7.84 11.38 14.93
CA SER A 254 -6.97 10.92 13.85
C SER A 254 -5.93 9.91 14.35
N GLY A 255 -5.60 8.94 13.50
CA GLY A 255 -4.62 7.89 13.78
C GLY A 255 -5.08 6.50 13.36
N SER A 256 -4.27 5.51 13.70
CA SER A 256 -4.54 4.09 13.45
C SER A 256 -5.69 3.57 14.32
N TYR A 257 -6.22 2.40 13.97
CA TYR A 257 -7.27 1.78 14.80
C TYR A 257 -6.80 1.49 16.23
N GLY A 258 -5.54 1.05 16.39
CA GLY A 258 -4.92 0.86 17.70
C GLY A 258 -4.68 2.18 18.46
N ASP A 259 -4.40 3.28 17.75
CA ASP A 259 -4.16 4.59 18.38
C ASP A 259 -5.45 5.29 18.81
N MET A 260 -6.55 5.13 18.08
CA MET A 260 -7.88 5.50 18.58
C MET A 260 -8.21 4.73 19.88
N GLY A 261 -7.90 3.43 19.93
CA GLY A 261 -7.95 2.64 21.16
C GLY A 261 -7.12 3.23 22.30
N LYS A 262 -5.87 3.63 22.02
CA LYS A 262 -4.97 4.28 22.99
C LYS A 262 -5.53 5.59 23.53
N ALA A 263 -6.06 6.45 22.65
CA ALA A 263 -6.58 7.76 23.03
C ALA A 263 -7.83 7.68 23.91
N ILE A 264 -8.69 6.68 23.67
CA ILE A 264 -10.02 6.59 24.31
C ILE A 264 -9.97 5.74 25.60
N TYR A 265 -9.20 4.65 25.64
CA TYR A 265 -9.14 3.71 26.77
C TYR A 265 -7.71 3.37 27.25
N GLY A 266 -6.69 4.06 26.77
CA GLY A 266 -5.31 3.86 27.20
C GLY A 266 -4.60 2.66 26.55
N PRO A 267 -3.37 2.34 26.99
CA PRO A 267 -2.48 1.41 26.30
C PRO A 267 -3.01 -0.03 26.24
N ILE A 268 -3.84 -0.45 27.21
CA ILE A 268 -4.43 -1.80 27.27
C ILE A 268 -5.34 -2.03 26.06
N MET A 269 -6.19 -1.05 25.71
CA MET A 269 -7.06 -1.16 24.52
C MET A 269 -6.25 -1.19 23.22
N LYS A 270 -5.17 -0.40 23.11
CA LYS A 270 -4.25 -0.51 21.96
C LYS A 270 -3.61 -1.90 21.87
N PHE A 271 -3.23 -2.49 23.00
CA PHE A 271 -2.67 -3.84 23.03
C PHE A 271 -3.70 -4.88 22.55
N ILE A 272 -4.93 -4.83 23.06
CA ILE A 272 -6.03 -5.76 22.72
C ILE A 272 -6.41 -5.67 21.23
N ILE A 273 -6.60 -4.46 20.69
CA ILE A 273 -6.93 -4.25 19.26
C ILE A 273 -5.80 -4.81 18.37
N LEU A 274 -4.53 -4.47 18.66
CA LEU A 274 -3.39 -4.97 17.90
C LEU A 274 -3.19 -6.48 18.04
N LEU A 275 -3.48 -7.07 19.20
CA LEU A 275 -3.43 -8.52 19.40
C LEU A 275 -4.50 -9.22 18.57
N SER A 276 -5.75 -8.72 18.61
CA SER A 276 -6.87 -9.29 17.85
C SER A 276 -6.60 -9.22 16.35
N ILE A 277 -6.05 -8.10 15.86
CA ILE A 277 -5.57 -7.96 14.46
C ILE A 277 -4.55 -9.05 14.11
N VAL A 278 -3.51 -9.22 14.94
CA VAL A 278 -2.44 -10.21 14.71
C VAL A 278 -3.01 -11.63 14.66
N VAL A 279 -3.92 -11.96 15.58
CA VAL A 279 -4.61 -13.25 15.64
C VAL A 279 -5.45 -13.49 14.38
N SER A 280 -6.26 -12.52 13.95
CA SER A 280 -7.06 -12.62 12.73
C SER A 280 -6.21 -12.91 11.50
N GLN A 281 -5.14 -12.15 11.25
CA GLN A 281 -4.31 -12.33 10.06
C GLN A 281 -3.57 -13.70 10.05
N ILE A 282 -3.13 -14.18 11.22
CA ILE A 282 -2.55 -15.54 11.35
C ILE A 282 -3.62 -16.61 11.06
N LEU A 283 -4.83 -16.45 11.57
CA LEU A 283 -5.93 -17.39 11.35
C LEU A 283 -6.42 -17.41 9.88
N PHE A 284 -6.46 -16.26 9.19
CA PHE A 284 -6.78 -16.20 7.77
C PHE A 284 -5.70 -16.89 6.93
N GLY A 285 -4.43 -16.60 7.17
CA GLY A 285 -3.32 -17.30 6.51
C GLY A 285 -3.34 -18.81 6.77
N SER A 286 -3.79 -19.23 7.95
CA SER A 286 -3.99 -20.65 8.29
C SER A 286 -5.12 -21.26 7.44
N ALA A 287 -6.28 -20.60 7.35
CA ALA A 287 -7.40 -21.04 6.53
C ALA A 287 -7.02 -21.14 5.03
N TYR A 288 -6.23 -20.20 4.52
CA TYR A 288 -5.75 -20.22 3.13
C TYR A 288 -4.77 -21.38 2.88
N THR A 289 -3.92 -21.70 3.86
CA THR A 289 -2.99 -22.84 3.78
C THR A 289 -3.76 -24.18 3.74
N ILE A 290 -4.84 -24.32 4.53
CA ILE A 290 -5.73 -25.49 4.47
C ILE A 290 -6.43 -25.54 3.12
N PHE A 291 -7.05 -24.44 2.67
CA PHE A 291 -7.75 -24.33 1.39
C PHE A 291 -6.91 -24.83 0.22
N VAL A 292 -5.65 -24.39 0.12
CA VAL A 292 -4.74 -24.82 -0.95
C VAL A 292 -4.41 -26.31 -0.82
N SER A 293 -4.17 -26.80 0.40
CA SER A 293 -3.82 -28.21 0.64
C SER A 293 -4.93 -29.19 0.24
N GLU A 294 -6.20 -28.85 0.51
CA GLU A 294 -7.35 -29.69 0.17
C GLU A 294 -7.61 -29.73 -1.35
N ASN A 295 -7.60 -28.56 -2.01
CA ASN A 295 -7.78 -28.48 -3.46
C ASN A 295 -6.63 -29.17 -4.22
N VAL A 296 -5.38 -28.99 -3.80
CA VAL A 296 -4.23 -29.64 -4.43
C VAL A 296 -4.27 -31.17 -4.23
N SER A 297 -4.67 -31.67 -3.05
CA SER A 297 -4.88 -33.11 -2.83
C SER A 297 -5.96 -33.68 -3.77
N ALA A 298 -7.08 -32.99 -3.94
CA ALA A 298 -8.15 -33.39 -4.83
C ALA A 298 -7.74 -33.38 -6.31
N LEU A 299 -7.04 -32.33 -6.75
CA LEU A 299 -6.48 -32.22 -8.11
C LEU A 299 -5.51 -33.37 -8.43
N ILE A 300 -4.57 -33.68 -7.53
CA ILE A 300 -3.61 -34.78 -7.73
C ILE A 300 -4.33 -36.12 -7.84
N ARG A 301 -5.35 -36.35 -7.00
CA ARG A 301 -6.19 -37.57 -7.05
C ARG A 301 -6.98 -37.68 -8.37
N SER A 302 -7.45 -36.55 -8.90
CA SER A 302 -8.17 -36.46 -10.17
C SER A 302 -7.27 -36.77 -11.37
N ILE A 303 -6.16 -36.03 -11.48
CA ILE A 303 -5.17 -36.15 -12.57
C ILE A 303 -4.54 -37.54 -12.61
N THR A 304 -4.28 -38.16 -11.46
CA THR A 304 -3.63 -39.50 -11.40
C THR A 304 -4.63 -40.67 -11.43
N SER A 305 -5.84 -40.48 -11.98
CA SER A 305 -6.87 -41.53 -12.09
C SER A 305 -7.16 -42.28 -10.78
N LYS A 306 -7.08 -41.58 -9.64
CA LYS A 306 -7.19 -42.09 -8.25
C LYS A 306 -6.05 -42.98 -7.74
N HIS A 307 -4.97 -43.24 -8.50
CA HIS A 307 -3.87 -44.13 -8.07
C HIS A 307 -3.01 -43.58 -6.93
N TYR A 308 -2.78 -42.26 -6.88
CA TYR A 308 -2.06 -41.61 -5.77
C TYR A 308 -3.00 -40.72 -4.96
N TYR A 309 -2.92 -40.84 -3.63
CA TYR A 309 -3.58 -39.97 -2.67
C TYR A 309 -2.53 -39.37 -1.74
N ILE A 310 -2.30 -38.06 -1.85
CA ILE A 310 -1.43 -37.31 -0.94
C ILE A 310 -2.31 -36.71 0.16
N ASN A 311 -2.08 -37.14 1.40
CA ASN A 311 -2.76 -36.60 2.57
C ASN A 311 -2.51 -35.07 2.66
N PRO A 312 -3.56 -34.21 2.76
CA PRO A 312 -3.43 -32.76 2.84
C PRO A 312 -2.43 -32.24 3.89
N ILE A 313 -2.22 -32.99 4.99
CA ILE A 313 -1.24 -32.66 6.03
C ILE A 313 0.18 -32.47 5.44
N TRP A 314 0.62 -33.32 4.52
CA TRP A 314 1.92 -33.17 3.87
C TRP A 314 1.98 -31.95 2.93
N LEU A 315 0.84 -31.58 2.33
CA LEU A 315 0.71 -30.38 1.49
C LEU A 315 0.64 -29.08 2.31
N ILE A 316 0.27 -29.14 3.58
CA ILE A 316 0.39 -28.01 4.53
C ILE A 316 1.87 -27.77 4.86
N PHE A 317 2.64 -28.82 5.13
CA PHE A 317 4.08 -28.69 5.39
C PHE A 317 4.92 -28.36 4.14
N SER A 318 4.54 -28.81 2.94
CA SER A 318 5.25 -28.40 1.71
C SER A 318 5.03 -26.92 1.38
N GLN A 319 3.83 -26.36 1.65
CA GLN A 319 3.57 -24.93 1.52
C GLN A 319 4.46 -24.07 2.42
N PHE A 320 4.85 -24.54 3.62
CA PHE A 320 5.80 -23.81 4.47
C PHE A 320 7.13 -23.53 3.75
N ILE A 321 7.66 -24.54 3.04
CA ILE A 321 8.90 -24.43 2.25
C ILE A 321 8.72 -23.39 1.12
N VAL A 322 7.56 -23.36 0.49
CA VAL A 322 7.22 -22.36 -0.55
C VAL A 322 7.04 -20.96 0.03
N PHE A 323 6.49 -20.81 1.24
CA PHE A 323 6.28 -19.50 1.87
C PHE A 323 7.57 -18.83 2.36
N ILE A 324 8.56 -19.60 2.83
CA ILE A 324 9.85 -19.06 3.33
C ILE A 324 10.46 -18.00 2.39
N PRO A 325 10.71 -18.25 1.08
CA PRO A 325 11.29 -17.25 0.20
C PRO A 325 10.41 -15.99 0.04
N PHE A 326 9.09 -16.12 -0.02
CA PHE A 326 8.19 -14.97 -0.15
C PHE A 326 8.14 -14.10 1.11
N VAL A 327 8.07 -14.71 2.29
CA VAL A 327 7.98 -13.99 3.58
C VAL A 327 9.31 -13.28 3.93
N LEU A 328 10.43 -13.79 3.41
CA LEU A 328 11.75 -13.15 3.50
C LEU A 328 11.92 -11.95 2.56
N ILE A 329 10.99 -11.69 1.63
CA ILE A 329 11.04 -10.49 0.77
C ILE A 329 10.79 -9.24 1.64
N ARG A 330 11.80 -8.38 1.72
CA ARG A 330 11.74 -7.11 2.47
C ARG A 330 11.04 -5.98 1.69
N ASN A 331 11.07 -6.03 0.36
CA ASN A 331 10.56 -4.98 -0.52
C ASN A 331 9.19 -5.40 -1.09
N ILE A 332 8.11 -5.04 -0.41
CA ILE A 332 6.72 -5.39 -0.78
C ILE A 332 6.36 -4.93 -2.20
N SER A 333 7.02 -3.88 -2.71
CA SER A 333 6.86 -3.41 -4.09
C SER A 333 7.15 -4.47 -5.16
N LYS A 334 7.96 -5.48 -4.86
CA LYS A 334 8.18 -6.65 -5.75
C LYS A 334 7.12 -7.74 -5.62
N LEU A 335 6.38 -7.79 -4.49
CA LEU A 335 5.21 -8.67 -4.32
C LEU A 335 3.94 -8.03 -4.90
N SER A 336 3.87 -6.70 -4.98
CA SER A 336 2.69 -5.96 -5.48
C SER A 336 2.23 -6.37 -6.88
N THR A 337 3.14 -6.70 -7.78
CA THR A 337 2.81 -7.14 -9.15
C THR A 337 2.31 -8.58 -9.17
N LEU A 338 2.93 -9.45 -8.36
CA LEU A 338 2.54 -10.84 -8.17
C LEU A 338 1.13 -10.96 -7.57
N ALA A 339 0.80 -10.04 -6.65
CA ALA A 339 -0.52 -9.94 -6.06
C ALA A 339 -1.60 -9.47 -7.05
N LEU A 340 -1.30 -8.49 -7.90
CA LEU A 340 -2.20 -8.07 -8.99
C LEU A 340 -2.53 -9.22 -9.95
N ILE A 341 -1.58 -10.12 -10.22
CA ILE A 341 -1.82 -11.33 -11.01
C ILE A 341 -2.75 -12.28 -10.23
N ALA A 342 -2.49 -12.50 -8.94
CA ALA A 342 -3.37 -13.32 -8.09
C ALA A 342 -4.81 -12.77 -8.01
N ASP A 343 -5.00 -11.46 -7.92
CA ASP A 343 -6.32 -10.81 -7.91
C ASP A 343 -7.12 -11.14 -9.19
N VAL A 344 -6.48 -11.08 -10.36
CA VAL A 344 -7.11 -11.38 -11.66
C VAL A 344 -7.47 -12.87 -11.76
N LEU A 345 -6.61 -13.76 -11.26
CA LEU A 345 -6.91 -15.20 -11.19
C LEU A 345 -8.05 -15.53 -10.22
N ILE A 346 -8.15 -14.79 -9.10
CA ILE A 346 -9.26 -14.91 -8.15
C ILE A 346 -10.59 -14.48 -8.81
N LEU A 347 -10.59 -13.35 -9.53
CA LEU A 347 -11.77 -12.86 -10.26
C LEU A 347 -12.21 -13.86 -11.34
N LEU A 348 -11.27 -14.40 -12.11
CA LEU A 348 -11.52 -15.44 -13.11
C LEU A 348 -12.16 -16.68 -12.46
N GLY A 349 -11.60 -17.16 -11.34
CA GLY A 349 -12.15 -18.29 -10.60
C GLY A 349 -13.57 -18.06 -10.07
N ILE A 350 -13.87 -16.86 -9.55
CA ILE A 350 -15.23 -16.49 -9.09
C ILE A 350 -16.21 -16.40 -10.28
N SER A 351 -15.78 -15.84 -11.41
CA SER A 351 -16.59 -15.78 -12.64
C SER A 351 -16.93 -17.17 -13.16
N TYR A 352 -15.95 -18.09 -13.19
CA TYR A 352 -16.16 -19.47 -13.58
C TYR A 352 -17.01 -20.26 -12.59
N LEU A 353 -16.90 -19.97 -11.28
CA LEU A 353 -17.77 -20.53 -10.25
C LEU A 353 -19.24 -20.17 -10.50
N TYR A 354 -19.55 -18.90 -10.81
CA TYR A 354 -20.92 -18.52 -11.20
C TYR A 354 -21.41 -19.30 -12.43
N TYR A 355 -20.57 -19.43 -13.47
CA TYR A 355 -20.91 -20.21 -14.67
C TYR A 355 -21.23 -21.68 -14.34
N ILE A 356 -20.38 -22.36 -13.56
CA ILE A 356 -20.63 -23.76 -13.16
C ILE A 356 -21.89 -23.89 -12.29
N LEU A 357 -22.15 -22.97 -11.36
CA LEU A 357 -23.34 -23.06 -10.51
C LEU A 357 -24.63 -22.93 -11.32
N ILE A 358 -24.70 -21.98 -12.25
CA ILE A 358 -25.85 -21.79 -13.13
C ILE A 358 -26.01 -23.00 -14.07
N PHE A 359 -24.91 -23.50 -14.66
CA PHE A 359 -24.95 -24.68 -15.54
C PHE A 359 -25.38 -25.95 -14.80
N THR A 360 -24.88 -26.18 -13.59
CA THR A 360 -25.23 -27.35 -12.76
C THR A 360 -26.72 -27.29 -12.38
N LEU A 361 -27.19 -26.14 -11.88
CA LEU A 361 -28.60 -25.92 -11.55
C LEU A 361 -29.53 -26.10 -12.77
N SER A 362 -29.08 -25.68 -13.96
CA SER A 362 -29.83 -25.82 -15.22
C SER A 362 -29.82 -27.24 -15.81
N THR A 363 -28.93 -28.13 -15.38
CA THR A 363 -28.78 -29.49 -15.93
C THR A 363 -29.19 -30.60 -14.95
N GLN A 364 -29.09 -30.35 -13.65
CA GLN A 364 -29.39 -31.32 -12.58
C GLN A 364 -30.61 -30.91 -11.74
N GLY A 365 -31.12 -29.68 -11.92
CA GLY A 365 -32.26 -29.16 -11.19
C GLY A 365 -31.93 -28.74 -9.76
N LEU A 366 -32.96 -28.58 -8.94
CA LEU A 366 -32.84 -28.27 -7.52
C LEU A 366 -32.44 -29.54 -6.74
N SER A 367 -31.37 -29.42 -5.95
CA SER A 367 -30.87 -30.50 -5.09
C SER A 367 -31.56 -30.54 -3.71
N ASP A 368 -31.03 -31.34 -2.77
CA ASP A 368 -31.56 -31.54 -1.43
C ASP A 368 -31.51 -30.25 -0.57
N ILE A 369 -32.56 -29.42 -0.63
CA ILE A 369 -32.63 -28.08 0.00
C ILE A 369 -33.53 -28.09 1.25
N ALA A 370 -32.92 -28.03 2.43
CA ALA A 370 -33.62 -27.67 3.66
C ALA A 370 -33.86 -26.14 3.74
N ILE A 371 -35.09 -25.72 4.05
CA ILE A 371 -35.49 -24.31 4.19
C ILE A 371 -34.87 -23.67 5.45
N PHE A 372 -34.77 -24.45 6.53
CA PHE A 372 -34.31 -24.05 7.86
C PHE A 372 -33.52 -25.22 8.46
N ASN A 373 -32.29 -25.00 8.94
CA ASN A 373 -31.44 -26.07 9.48
C ASN A 373 -30.83 -25.69 10.85
N THR A 374 -31.54 -25.96 11.94
CA THR A 374 -31.12 -25.55 13.30
C THR A 374 -29.78 -26.12 13.75
N SER A 375 -29.34 -27.27 13.22
CA SER A 375 -28.14 -27.95 13.71
C SER A 375 -26.83 -27.21 13.37
N GLY A 376 -26.85 -26.32 12.38
CA GLY A 376 -25.66 -25.69 11.83
C GLY A 376 -25.49 -24.18 12.11
N PHE A 377 -26.45 -23.54 12.79
CA PHE A 377 -26.52 -22.08 12.91
C PHE A 377 -25.25 -21.41 13.44
N SER A 378 -24.53 -22.05 14.38
CA SER A 378 -23.22 -21.58 14.87
C SER A 378 -22.19 -21.45 13.75
N PHE A 379 -22.06 -22.48 12.91
CA PHE A 379 -21.10 -22.51 11.81
C PHE A 379 -21.46 -21.50 10.72
N PHE A 380 -22.77 -21.34 10.45
CA PHE A 380 -23.25 -20.29 9.56
C PHE A 380 -22.89 -18.89 10.07
N ILE A 381 -23.24 -18.55 11.31
CA ILE A 381 -23.02 -17.21 11.88
C ILE A 381 -21.53 -16.84 11.88
N GLY A 382 -20.66 -17.75 12.32
CA GLY A 382 -19.20 -17.51 12.29
C GLY A 382 -18.68 -17.24 10.87
N THR A 383 -19.13 -18.02 9.88
CA THR A 383 -18.73 -17.85 8.46
C THR A 383 -19.32 -16.57 7.84
N ALA A 384 -20.55 -16.19 8.20
CA ALA A 384 -21.19 -14.97 7.74
C ALA A 384 -20.47 -13.71 8.25
N VAL A 385 -20.07 -13.68 9.53
CA VAL A 385 -19.27 -12.57 10.08
C VAL A 385 -17.89 -12.51 9.44
N LEU A 386 -17.23 -13.66 9.24
CA LEU A 386 -15.94 -13.73 8.53
C LEU A 386 -16.03 -13.15 7.11
N SER A 387 -17.12 -13.42 6.39
CA SER A 387 -17.30 -12.95 5.01
C SER A 387 -17.35 -11.41 4.92
N PHE A 388 -17.86 -10.74 5.95
CA PHE A 388 -17.90 -9.27 6.01
C PHE A 388 -16.72 -8.63 6.77
N GLU A 389 -15.63 -9.38 7.02
CA GLU A 389 -14.40 -8.83 7.59
C GLU A 389 -13.61 -8.04 6.53
N SER A 390 -13.63 -6.70 6.63
CA SER A 390 -12.78 -5.80 5.85
C SER A 390 -12.39 -4.53 6.63
N ILE A 391 -12.45 -4.59 7.97
CA ILE A 391 -12.27 -3.40 8.82
C ILE A 391 -10.90 -2.74 8.60
N GLY A 392 -9.88 -3.55 8.28
CA GLY A 392 -8.51 -3.12 7.99
C GLY A 392 -8.34 -2.19 6.79
N LEU A 393 -9.31 -2.13 5.87
CA LEU A 393 -9.19 -1.36 4.62
C LEU A 393 -10.10 -0.13 4.57
N ILE A 394 -11.06 -0.02 5.48
CA ILE A 394 -12.08 1.04 5.43
C ILE A 394 -11.53 2.39 5.92
N LEU A 395 -10.70 2.43 6.97
CA LEU A 395 -10.16 3.71 7.46
C LEU A 395 -9.15 4.39 6.51
N PRO A 396 -8.20 3.67 5.86
CA PRO A 396 -7.29 4.30 4.90
C PRO A 396 -8.01 4.73 3.62
N ILE A 397 -9.03 3.99 3.20
CA ILE A 397 -9.84 4.42 2.05
C ILE A 397 -10.66 5.67 2.44
N ALA A 398 -11.09 5.79 3.69
CA ALA A 398 -11.61 7.04 4.27
C ALA A 398 -10.56 8.16 4.50
N GLU A 399 -9.26 7.89 4.36
CA GLU A 399 -8.19 8.91 4.29
C GLU A 399 -8.04 9.41 2.86
N SER A 400 -8.02 8.49 1.90
CA SER A 400 -7.79 8.80 0.48
C SER A 400 -8.91 9.61 -0.20
N ILE A 401 -10.12 9.65 0.38
CA ILE A 401 -11.29 10.34 -0.18
C ILE A 401 -11.51 11.69 0.52
N THR A 402 -11.33 12.78 -0.23
CA THR A 402 -11.40 14.18 0.25
C THR A 402 -12.71 14.62 0.94
N GLN A 403 -13.78 13.83 0.92
CA GLN A 403 -15.11 14.24 1.42
C GLN A 403 -15.84 13.09 2.11
N LEU A 404 -16.23 13.29 3.38
CA LEU A 404 -16.95 12.27 4.18
C LEU A 404 -18.27 11.81 3.54
N LYS A 405 -18.99 12.71 2.84
CA LYS A 405 -20.23 12.35 2.13
C LYS A 405 -19.99 11.26 1.08
N ASN A 406 -18.84 11.28 0.42
CA ASN A 406 -18.53 10.40 -0.70
C ASN A 406 -18.08 9.01 -0.21
N ILE A 407 -17.28 8.93 0.86
CA ILE A 407 -16.96 7.63 1.49
C ILE A 407 -18.21 6.94 2.04
N TYR A 408 -19.18 7.66 2.62
CA TYR A 408 -20.44 7.04 3.02
C TYR A 408 -21.20 6.46 1.82
N PHE A 409 -21.37 7.22 0.73
CA PHE A 409 -22.00 6.72 -0.50
C PHE A 409 -21.27 5.47 -1.06
N VAL A 410 -19.93 5.53 -1.14
CA VAL A 410 -19.09 4.40 -1.57
C VAL A 410 -19.30 3.17 -0.67
N LEU A 411 -19.36 3.35 0.65
CA LEU A 411 -19.55 2.27 1.61
C LEU A 411 -20.94 1.63 1.49
N TYR A 412 -22.01 2.42 1.37
CA TYR A 412 -23.36 1.90 1.10
C TYR A 412 -23.41 1.12 -0.21
N PHE A 413 -22.82 1.67 -1.28
CA PHE A 413 -22.83 1.06 -2.61
C PHE A 413 -22.03 -0.25 -2.67
N VAL A 414 -20.82 -0.28 -2.12
CA VAL A 414 -20.01 -1.50 -2.06
C VAL A 414 -20.66 -2.56 -1.17
N MET A 415 -21.15 -2.20 0.02
CA MET A 415 -21.81 -3.18 0.90
C MET A 415 -23.07 -3.78 0.25
N ALA A 416 -23.84 -2.99 -0.52
CA ALA A 416 -24.97 -3.52 -1.29
C ALA A 416 -24.52 -4.54 -2.35
N ILE A 417 -23.51 -4.21 -3.17
CA ILE A 417 -22.95 -5.12 -4.19
C ILE A 417 -22.41 -6.41 -3.54
N VAL A 418 -21.60 -6.27 -2.49
CA VAL A 418 -21.01 -7.39 -1.75
C VAL A 418 -22.09 -8.30 -1.17
N THR A 419 -23.15 -7.73 -0.58
CA THR A 419 -24.27 -8.51 -0.04
C THR A 419 -25.01 -9.28 -1.13
N ILE A 420 -25.22 -8.67 -2.31
CA ILE A 420 -25.84 -9.34 -3.47
C ILE A 420 -24.95 -10.47 -4.00
N VAL A 421 -23.64 -10.25 -4.13
CA VAL A 421 -22.67 -11.28 -4.57
C VAL A 421 -22.63 -12.45 -3.59
N PHE A 422 -22.47 -12.17 -2.30
CA PHE A 422 -22.41 -13.19 -1.26
C PHE A 422 -23.72 -14.00 -1.16
N THR A 423 -24.87 -13.31 -1.20
CA THR A 423 -26.19 -13.96 -1.13
C THR A 423 -26.45 -14.81 -2.37
N SER A 424 -26.13 -14.31 -3.57
CA SER A 424 -26.33 -15.08 -4.82
C SER A 424 -25.42 -16.30 -4.91
N VAL A 425 -24.13 -16.20 -4.54
CA VAL A 425 -23.26 -17.39 -4.48
C VAL A 425 -23.75 -18.39 -3.44
N GLY A 426 -24.12 -17.94 -2.24
CA GLY A 426 -24.64 -18.81 -1.18
C GLY A 426 -25.91 -19.59 -1.62
N ILE A 427 -26.89 -18.88 -2.19
CA ILE A 427 -28.13 -19.48 -2.69
C ILE A 427 -27.85 -20.42 -3.87
N LEU A 428 -27.13 -19.98 -4.91
CA LEU A 428 -26.87 -20.82 -6.09
C LEU A 428 -26.04 -22.06 -5.77
N GLY A 429 -25.05 -21.92 -4.88
CA GLY A 429 -24.17 -23.02 -4.50
C GLY A 429 -24.89 -24.08 -3.66
N TYR A 430 -25.77 -23.66 -2.74
CA TYR A 430 -26.61 -24.59 -2.00
C TYR A 430 -27.74 -25.17 -2.86
N ALA A 431 -28.31 -24.41 -3.81
CA ALA A 431 -29.30 -24.92 -4.76
C ALA A 431 -28.74 -26.05 -5.65
N ALA A 432 -27.49 -25.92 -6.11
CA ALA A 432 -26.85 -26.84 -7.04
C ALA A 432 -26.34 -28.14 -6.39
N TYR A 433 -25.80 -28.10 -5.16
CA TYR A 433 -25.19 -29.28 -4.52
C TYR A 433 -25.82 -29.68 -3.16
N GLY A 434 -26.71 -28.88 -2.57
CA GLY A 434 -27.54 -29.23 -1.42
C GLY A 434 -26.74 -29.63 -0.18
N SER A 435 -27.14 -30.74 0.46
CA SER A 435 -26.41 -31.34 1.59
C SER A 435 -24.97 -31.78 1.26
N LYS A 436 -24.67 -31.99 -0.04
CA LYS A 436 -23.41 -32.54 -0.55
C LYS A 436 -22.38 -31.46 -0.94
N VAL A 437 -22.71 -30.17 -0.78
CA VAL A 437 -21.72 -29.07 -0.87
C VAL A 437 -20.54 -29.40 0.05
N HIS A 438 -19.31 -29.43 -0.49
CA HIS A 438 -18.09 -29.45 0.33
C HIS A 438 -17.76 -28.05 0.87
N THR A 439 -16.96 -27.96 1.93
CA THR A 439 -16.48 -26.69 2.52
C THR A 439 -15.97 -25.68 1.49
N LEU A 440 -15.37 -26.20 0.42
CA LEU A 440 -14.83 -25.45 -0.70
C LEU A 440 -15.66 -25.79 -1.94
N VAL A 441 -16.31 -24.80 -2.56
CA VAL A 441 -17.16 -25.03 -3.76
C VAL A 441 -16.39 -25.74 -4.87
N PHE A 442 -15.12 -25.41 -5.07
CA PHE A 442 -14.25 -26.03 -6.08
C PHE A 442 -14.05 -27.55 -5.90
N LEU A 443 -14.18 -28.08 -4.66
CA LEU A 443 -14.16 -29.53 -4.42
C LEU A 443 -15.47 -30.23 -4.80
N SER A 444 -16.56 -29.46 -4.96
CA SER A 444 -17.88 -29.96 -5.38
C SER A 444 -18.07 -29.93 -6.91
N MET A 445 -17.16 -29.29 -7.65
CA MET A 445 -17.27 -29.10 -9.09
C MET A 445 -16.92 -30.36 -9.88
N PHE A 446 -17.58 -30.55 -11.03
CA PHE A 446 -17.24 -31.61 -11.98
C PHE A 446 -15.84 -31.40 -12.56
N GLN A 447 -15.00 -32.42 -12.41
CA GLN A 447 -13.57 -32.44 -12.74
C GLN A 447 -13.32 -32.52 -14.26
N ASN A 448 -13.66 -31.43 -14.96
CA ASN A 448 -13.38 -31.23 -16.38
C ASN A 448 -12.04 -30.50 -16.57
N ASN A 449 -11.35 -30.70 -17.71
CA ASN A 449 -10.03 -30.09 -17.98
C ASN A 449 -9.97 -28.57 -17.70
N VAL A 450 -11.02 -27.83 -18.09
CA VAL A 450 -11.14 -26.37 -17.84
C VAL A 450 -11.25 -26.07 -16.34
N SER A 451 -12.05 -26.84 -15.60
CA SER A 451 -12.20 -26.66 -14.15
C SER A 451 -10.91 -26.99 -13.39
N MET A 452 -10.15 -28.01 -13.81
CA MET A 452 -8.86 -28.33 -13.21
C MET A 452 -7.87 -27.18 -13.39
N VAL A 453 -7.76 -26.62 -14.61
CA VAL A 453 -6.88 -25.47 -14.90
C VAL A 453 -7.27 -24.27 -14.04
N ILE A 454 -8.55 -23.95 -13.92
CA ILE A 454 -9.02 -22.80 -13.13
C ILE A 454 -8.84 -23.04 -11.63
N GLN A 455 -9.06 -24.26 -11.13
CA GLN A 455 -8.80 -24.66 -9.75
C GLN A 455 -7.30 -24.56 -9.41
N ILE A 456 -6.41 -25.00 -10.32
CA ILE A 456 -4.94 -24.84 -10.18
C ILE A 456 -4.56 -23.37 -10.12
N LEU A 457 -5.02 -22.55 -11.06
CA LEU A 457 -4.76 -21.11 -11.11
C LEU A 457 -5.25 -20.40 -9.83
N TYR A 458 -6.42 -20.77 -9.32
CA TYR A 458 -6.96 -20.23 -8.08
C TYR A 458 -6.16 -20.66 -6.84
N CYS A 459 -5.69 -21.91 -6.79
CA CYS A 459 -4.80 -22.39 -5.71
C CYS A 459 -3.48 -21.62 -5.71
N ILE A 460 -2.87 -21.40 -6.88
CA ILE A 460 -1.67 -20.57 -7.02
C ILE A 460 -1.94 -19.13 -6.53
N ALA A 461 -3.09 -18.54 -6.91
CA ALA A 461 -3.45 -17.20 -6.47
C ALA A 461 -3.60 -17.07 -4.94
N VAL A 462 -4.32 -17.99 -4.27
CA VAL A 462 -4.47 -18.00 -2.81
C VAL A 462 -3.13 -18.26 -2.10
N MET A 463 -2.31 -19.16 -2.64
CA MET A 463 -0.96 -19.42 -2.12
C MET A 463 -0.07 -18.18 -2.18
N LEU A 464 -0.15 -17.39 -3.27
CA LEU A 464 0.60 -16.14 -3.43
C LEU A 464 0.06 -14.99 -2.54
N SER A 465 -1.24 -14.97 -2.26
CA SER A 465 -1.86 -14.01 -1.34
C SER A 465 -1.55 -14.30 0.13
N THR A 466 -1.25 -15.55 0.51
CA THR A 466 -1.05 -15.96 1.91
C THR A 466 0.14 -15.23 2.60
N PRO A 467 1.35 -15.11 2.01
CA PRO A 467 2.43 -14.28 2.55
C PRO A 467 2.09 -12.79 2.72
N LEU A 468 1.18 -12.25 1.91
CA LEU A 468 0.73 -10.86 1.98
C LEU A 468 -0.29 -10.66 3.10
N GLN A 469 -1.22 -11.60 3.29
CA GLN A 469 -2.16 -11.63 4.41
C GLN A 469 -1.44 -11.64 5.77
N LEU A 470 -0.32 -12.37 5.87
CA LEU A 470 0.49 -12.44 7.09
C LEU A 470 1.32 -11.17 7.36
N PHE A 471 1.50 -10.28 6.38
CA PHE A 471 2.42 -9.14 6.50
C PHE A 471 2.09 -8.19 7.66
N PRO A 472 0.82 -7.82 7.96
CA PRO A 472 0.49 -7.00 9.12
C PRO A 472 0.78 -7.68 10.46
N ALA A 473 0.46 -8.97 10.61
CA ALA A 473 0.80 -9.72 11.83
C ALA A 473 2.31 -9.74 12.05
N ILE A 474 3.07 -10.08 11.01
CA ILE A 474 4.54 -10.07 11.00
C ILE A 474 5.07 -8.73 11.50
N LYS A 475 4.57 -7.61 10.96
CA LYS A 475 5.06 -6.28 11.25
C LYS A 475 4.70 -5.77 12.65
N ILE A 476 3.46 -5.96 13.10
CA ILE A 476 2.99 -5.59 14.45
C ILE A 476 3.74 -6.39 15.53
N ILE A 477 4.20 -7.61 15.21
CA ILE A 477 5.10 -8.38 16.07
C ILE A 477 6.56 -7.90 15.94
N GLU A 478 7.04 -7.62 14.72
CA GLU A 478 8.40 -7.11 14.45
C GLU A 478 8.67 -5.77 15.18
N SER A 479 7.69 -4.88 15.25
CA SER A 479 7.78 -3.56 15.91
C SER A 479 7.74 -3.66 17.44
N LYS A 480 6.89 -4.54 17.99
CA LYS A 480 6.77 -4.79 19.44
C LYS A 480 7.97 -5.55 20.01
N LEU A 481 8.52 -6.51 19.26
CA LEU A 481 9.53 -7.44 19.79
C LEU A 481 10.98 -7.11 19.38
N LEU A 482 11.19 -6.36 18.28
CA LEU A 482 12.53 -6.04 17.75
C LEU A 482 12.72 -4.54 17.49
N THR A 483 12.96 -3.81 18.57
CA THR A 483 13.46 -2.43 18.54
C THR A 483 14.84 -2.36 17.86
N GLY A 484 14.94 -1.59 16.78
CA GLY A 484 16.23 -1.29 16.13
C GLY A 484 16.24 -1.41 14.60
N SER A 485 17.05 -0.56 13.96
CA SER A 485 17.24 -0.51 12.52
C SER A 485 18.09 -1.69 12.02
N GLY A 486 17.43 -2.72 11.49
CA GLY A 486 18.07 -3.85 10.80
C GLY A 486 18.64 -3.49 9.42
N ARG A 487 19.28 -2.32 9.27
CA ARG A 487 20.04 -1.90 8.09
C ARG A 487 21.55 -2.11 8.27
N LEU A 488 22.10 -1.68 9.41
CA LEU A 488 23.55 -1.73 9.69
C LEU A 488 23.98 -3.06 10.30
N ASN A 489 23.25 -3.57 11.30
CA ASN A 489 23.66 -4.77 12.03
C ASN A 489 23.08 -6.07 11.40
N PRO A 490 23.91 -7.01 10.91
CA PRO A 490 23.43 -8.26 10.32
C PRO A 490 22.72 -9.18 11.32
N TYR A 491 23.06 -9.13 12.61
CA TYR A 491 22.39 -9.92 13.65
C TYR A 491 20.94 -9.46 13.84
N VAL A 492 20.67 -8.15 13.78
CA VAL A 492 19.29 -7.60 13.83
C VAL A 492 18.51 -7.96 12.57
N ARG A 493 19.17 -7.98 11.39
CA ARG A 493 18.58 -8.45 10.13
C ARG A 493 18.18 -9.93 10.20
N TRP A 494 19.07 -10.80 10.70
CA TRP A 494 18.78 -12.22 10.88
C TRP A 494 17.70 -12.46 11.95
N LYS A 495 17.68 -11.72 13.06
CA LYS A 495 16.57 -11.77 14.04
C LYS A 495 15.21 -11.45 13.41
N LYS A 496 15.12 -10.40 12.58
CA LYS A 496 13.87 -10.04 11.87
C LYS A 496 13.46 -11.12 10.86
N ASN A 497 14.40 -11.77 10.18
CA ASN A 497 14.13 -12.91 9.30
C ASN A 497 13.69 -14.17 10.07
N PHE A 498 14.31 -14.47 11.22
CA PHE A 498 13.97 -15.63 12.05
C PHE A 498 12.58 -15.49 12.70
N LEU A 499 12.27 -14.30 13.22
CA LEU A 499 10.94 -13.94 13.73
C LEU A 499 9.84 -14.16 12.68
N ARG A 500 10.11 -13.80 11.42
CA ARG A 500 9.20 -14.05 10.29
C ARG A 500 8.95 -15.53 10.05
N ILE A 501 10.02 -16.33 9.98
CA ILE A 501 9.94 -17.79 9.80
C ILE A 501 9.14 -18.43 10.95
N ILE A 502 9.34 -17.98 12.19
CA ILE A 502 8.54 -18.44 13.35
C ILE A 502 7.06 -18.12 13.18
N ILE A 503 6.68 -16.91 12.75
CA ILE A 503 5.27 -16.54 12.57
C ILE A 503 4.62 -17.39 11.49
N THR A 504 5.30 -17.61 10.35
CA THR A 504 4.80 -18.51 9.29
C THR A 504 4.73 -19.97 9.77
N LEU A 505 5.67 -20.43 10.60
CA LEU A 505 5.61 -21.76 11.19
C LEU A 505 4.42 -21.91 12.14
N ILE A 506 4.13 -20.90 12.97
CA ILE A 506 2.94 -20.86 13.83
C ILE A 506 1.66 -20.92 12.99
N THR A 507 1.58 -20.16 11.88
CA THR A 507 0.46 -20.24 10.93
C THR A 507 0.28 -21.66 10.37
N VAL A 508 1.37 -22.33 9.98
CA VAL A 508 1.32 -23.70 9.42
C VAL A 508 0.95 -24.74 10.48
N LEU A 509 1.39 -24.58 11.74
CA LEU A 509 1.00 -25.45 12.85
C LEU A 509 -0.48 -25.27 13.24
N ILE A 510 -1.00 -24.04 13.18
CA ILE A 510 -2.43 -23.76 13.36
C ILE A 510 -3.25 -24.34 12.21
N ALA A 511 -2.78 -24.20 10.95
CA ALA A 511 -3.39 -24.84 9.78
C ALA A 511 -3.45 -26.37 9.93
N TRP A 512 -2.36 -27.01 10.35
CA TRP A 512 -2.32 -28.45 10.65
C TRP A 512 -3.32 -28.86 11.74
N SER A 513 -3.45 -28.07 12.80
CA SER A 513 -4.43 -28.34 13.86
C SER A 513 -5.88 -28.15 13.38
N GLY A 514 -6.13 -27.21 12.46
CA GLY A 514 -7.46 -26.91 11.90
C GLY A 514 -7.90 -27.84 10.76
N SER A 515 -6.95 -28.43 10.03
CA SER A 515 -7.20 -29.16 8.76
C SER A 515 -8.05 -30.41 8.89
N LYS A 516 -8.37 -30.87 10.10
CA LYS A 516 -9.31 -31.99 10.31
C LYS A 516 -10.77 -31.61 10.07
N ASN A 517 -11.12 -30.33 10.25
CA ASN A 517 -12.49 -29.81 10.11
C ASN A 517 -12.45 -28.32 9.75
N LEU A 518 -12.18 -28.00 8.48
CA LEU A 518 -12.02 -26.62 8.01
C LEU A 518 -13.24 -25.72 8.34
N GLU A 519 -14.46 -26.27 8.33
CA GLU A 519 -15.71 -25.56 8.67
C GLU A 519 -15.74 -25.07 10.13
N ARG A 520 -15.32 -25.95 11.06
CA ARG A 520 -15.25 -25.63 12.49
C ARG A 520 -14.14 -24.63 12.75
N PHE A 521 -13.01 -24.76 12.05
CA PHE A 521 -11.93 -23.80 12.09
C PHE A 521 -12.43 -22.41 11.64
N ILE A 522 -13.01 -22.30 10.44
CA ILE A 522 -13.57 -21.06 9.87
C ILE A 522 -14.56 -20.37 10.81
N SER A 523 -15.49 -21.14 11.41
CA SER A 523 -16.47 -20.61 12.36
C SER A 523 -15.79 -20.01 13.60
N LEU A 524 -14.78 -20.69 14.15
CA LEU A 524 -13.96 -20.22 15.28
C LEU A 524 -13.12 -18.99 14.94
N VAL A 525 -12.59 -18.89 13.72
CA VAL A 525 -11.91 -17.68 13.24
C VAL A 525 -12.88 -16.49 13.23
N GLY A 526 -14.08 -16.69 12.69
CA GLY A 526 -15.14 -15.69 12.71
C GLY A 526 -15.52 -15.24 14.13
N SER A 527 -15.70 -16.19 15.06
CA SER A 527 -16.18 -15.88 16.42
C SER A 527 -15.13 -15.25 17.33
N ILE A 528 -13.91 -15.79 17.38
CA ILE A 528 -12.87 -15.32 18.31
C ILE A 528 -12.15 -14.08 17.77
N ALA A 529 -11.93 -14.01 16.46
CA ALA A 529 -11.07 -12.99 15.86
C ALA A 529 -11.85 -11.84 15.21
N CYS A 530 -12.90 -12.16 14.42
CA CYS A 530 -13.62 -11.15 13.65
C CYS A 530 -14.67 -10.40 14.49
N ILE A 531 -15.49 -11.09 15.30
CA ILE A 531 -16.56 -10.45 16.09
C ILE A 531 -16.06 -9.32 17.02
N PRO A 532 -14.96 -9.47 17.79
CA PRO A 532 -14.47 -8.38 18.65
C PRO A 532 -14.00 -7.16 17.84
N LEU A 533 -13.29 -7.41 16.73
CA LEU A 533 -12.80 -6.36 15.83
C LEU A 533 -13.94 -5.61 15.13
N VAL A 534 -14.90 -6.31 14.54
CA VAL A 534 -15.93 -5.68 13.69
C VAL A 534 -17.07 -5.07 14.52
N TYR A 535 -17.47 -5.66 15.65
CA TYR A 535 -18.65 -5.22 16.41
C TYR A 535 -18.33 -4.62 17.77
N MET A 536 -17.54 -5.30 18.60
CA MET A 536 -17.36 -4.89 20.00
C MET A 536 -16.51 -3.62 20.11
N TYR A 537 -15.31 -3.59 19.53
CA TYR A 537 -14.39 -2.47 19.69
C TYR A 537 -14.92 -1.16 19.06
N PRO A 538 -15.52 -1.11 17.83
CA PRO A 538 -16.04 0.14 17.27
C PRO A 538 -17.13 0.76 18.15
N SER A 539 -18.11 -0.02 18.61
CA SER A 539 -19.18 0.50 19.48
C SER A 539 -18.69 0.93 20.86
N LEU A 540 -17.75 0.20 21.48
CA LEU A 540 -17.12 0.62 22.74
C LEU A 540 -16.38 1.96 22.62
N LEU A 541 -15.71 2.21 21.49
CA LEU A 541 -15.03 3.48 21.22
C LEU A 541 -16.03 4.60 20.91
N HIS A 542 -17.12 4.32 20.18
CA HIS A 542 -18.16 5.28 19.82
C HIS A 542 -18.93 5.79 21.04
N LEU A 543 -19.28 4.89 21.96
CA LEU A 543 -19.99 5.17 23.21
C LEU A 543 -19.35 6.28 24.04
N LYS A 544 -18.01 6.34 24.04
CA LYS A 544 -17.22 7.26 24.87
C LYS A 544 -16.87 8.58 24.17
N VAL A 545 -16.93 8.65 22.83
CA VAL A 545 -16.52 9.85 22.06
C VAL A 545 -17.69 10.53 21.34
N CYS A 546 -18.50 9.77 20.59
CA CYS A 546 -19.43 10.32 19.62
C CYS A 546 -20.91 10.17 20.01
N ALA A 547 -21.25 9.22 20.87
CA ALA A 547 -22.62 8.86 21.21
C ALA A 547 -23.33 9.89 22.13
N LYS A 548 -23.64 11.08 21.60
CA LYS A 548 -24.33 12.15 22.34
C LYS A 548 -25.82 11.87 22.57
N ARG A 549 -26.52 11.25 21.60
CA ARG A 549 -27.95 10.92 21.70
C ARG A 549 -28.17 9.56 22.39
N THR A 550 -29.20 9.45 23.23
CA THR A 550 -29.62 8.21 23.91
C THR A 550 -29.79 7.04 22.95
N TRP A 551 -30.51 7.24 21.84
CA TRP A 551 -30.67 6.25 20.77
C TRP A 551 -29.35 5.70 20.23
N SER A 552 -28.31 6.54 20.05
CA SER A 552 -27.00 6.06 19.62
C SER A 552 -26.39 5.13 20.68
N LYS A 553 -26.42 5.54 21.95
CA LYS A 553 -25.88 4.71 23.04
C LYS A 553 -26.60 3.37 23.13
N ILE A 554 -27.92 3.34 22.95
CA ILE A 554 -28.72 2.11 22.93
C ILE A 554 -28.29 1.21 21.77
N CYS A 555 -28.15 1.76 20.55
CA CYS A 555 -27.64 1.00 19.40
C CYS A 555 -26.24 0.45 19.65
N ASP A 556 -25.28 1.27 20.10
CA ASP A 556 -23.91 0.83 20.36
C ASP A 556 -23.83 -0.26 21.44
N ILE A 557 -24.62 -0.15 22.52
CA ILE A 557 -24.72 -1.18 23.57
C ILE A 557 -25.33 -2.47 23.00
N MET A 558 -26.39 -2.36 22.20
CA MET A 558 -27.06 -3.49 21.55
C MET A 558 -26.13 -4.23 20.58
N VAL A 559 -25.35 -3.50 19.76
CA VAL A 559 -24.35 -4.09 18.86
C VAL A 559 -23.24 -4.78 19.64
N CYS A 560 -22.73 -4.15 20.70
CA CYS A 560 -21.68 -4.73 21.53
C CYS A 560 -22.16 -5.99 22.29
N SER A 561 -23.41 -6.01 22.78
CA SER A 561 -23.97 -7.17 23.50
C SER A 561 -24.36 -8.32 22.57
N ILE A 562 -24.92 -8.03 21.38
CA ILE A 562 -25.13 -9.04 20.32
C ILE A 562 -23.79 -9.63 19.89
N GLY A 563 -22.75 -8.81 19.71
CA GLY A 563 -21.39 -9.27 19.42
C GLY A 563 -20.85 -10.19 20.52
N ALA A 564 -20.90 -9.76 21.78
CA ALA A 564 -20.44 -10.58 22.91
C ALA A 564 -21.20 -11.92 23.02
N PHE A 565 -22.53 -11.90 22.87
CA PHE A 565 -23.35 -13.11 22.87
C PHE A 565 -22.99 -14.05 21.71
N ALA A 566 -22.89 -13.53 20.48
CA ALA A 566 -22.54 -14.32 19.31
C ALA A 566 -21.12 -14.91 19.41
N MET A 567 -20.14 -14.16 19.91
CA MET A 567 -18.79 -14.66 20.19
C MET A 567 -18.83 -15.84 21.16
N ILE A 568 -19.51 -15.69 22.31
CA ILE A 568 -19.59 -16.72 23.34
C ILE A 568 -20.34 -17.96 22.83
N TYR A 569 -21.52 -17.77 22.24
CA TYR A 569 -22.36 -18.83 21.70
C TYR A 569 -21.64 -19.64 20.61
N VAL A 570 -21.14 -18.98 19.56
CA VAL A 570 -20.48 -19.66 18.44
C VAL A 570 -19.21 -20.37 18.90
N THR A 571 -18.44 -19.76 19.81
CA THR A 571 -17.21 -20.38 20.32
C THR A 571 -17.51 -21.61 21.19
N ILE A 572 -18.51 -21.55 22.07
CA ILE A 572 -18.92 -22.70 22.90
C ILE A 572 -19.44 -23.85 22.03
N VAL A 573 -20.38 -23.58 21.11
CA VAL A 573 -20.95 -24.62 20.24
C VAL A 573 -19.88 -25.25 19.33
N THR A 574 -18.96 -24.44 18.80
CA THR A 574 -17.86 -24.94 17.97
C THR A 574 -16.87 -25.80 18.77
N ILE A 575 -16.53 -25.40 20.00
CA ILE A 575 -15.67 -26.19 20.91
C ILE A 575 -16.39 -27.47 21.38
N GLN A 576 -17.70 -27.44 21.62
CA GLN A 576 -18.49 -28.63 21.91
C GLN A 576 -18.49 -29.61 20.73
N SER A 577 -18.61 -29.11 19.49
CA SER A 577 -18.51 -29.95 18.28
C SER A 577 -17.10 -30.51 18.01
N LEU A 578 -16.08 -30.04 18.73
CA LEU A 578 -14.69 -30.51 18.63
C LEU A 578 -14.37 -31.68 19.60
N ARG A 579 -15.31 -32.05 20.45
CA ARG A 579 -15.29 -33.28 21.28
C ARG A 579 -16.08 -34.39 20.60
#